data_AF-A0A7S1CMX8-F1
#
_entry.id   AF-A0A7S1CMX8-F1
#
_cell.length_a   1.000
_cell.length_b   1.000
_cell.length_c   1.000
_cell.angle_alpha   90.00
_cell.angle_beta   90.00
_cell.angle_gamma   90.00
#
_symmetry.space_group_name_H-M   'P 1'
#
loop_
_entity.id
_entity.type
_entity.pdbx_description
1 polymer ?
#
loop_
_entity_poly.entity_id
_entity_poly.type
_entity_poly.pdbx_seq_one_letter_code
_entity_poly.pdbx_strand_id
1 'polypeptide(L)'
;DQVVDIEAQKALEAAGGDPDAGEDEEDEDGMVAVDDEEEEADRKIAVEVLAAAKKGMRDVVLLMATRPEDESLQFWCLDAIASLGAGNEGNRGVAAASKGIELIAAALKRFIENKRVVVKACWAVSIMSADYAADLGDADCVELLVQAMQEQPANYDLQAVGTRALANLVVDEANLRRARACGAAGRVQFVIDANPDDGQLIFRAQQLLDKLAPSGGAGGSRLEHFQSR
;
A
#
# COMPACT_ATOMS: atom_id res chain seq x y z
N ASP A 1 -43.28 -25.48 47.35
CA ASP A 1 -44.36 -24.93 46.51
C ASP A 1 -43.81 -24.72 45.11
N GLN A 2 -43.78 -25.77 44.30
CA GLN A 2 -44.88 -26.35 43.52
C GLN A 2 -44.99 -25.70 42.12
N VAL A 3 -44.32 -26.39 41.19
CA VAL A 3 -44.61 -26.64 39.77
C VAL A 3 -45.99 -26.17 39.27
N VAL A 4 -45.99 -25.31 38.24
CA VAL A 4 -47.06 -25.08 37.25
C VAL A 4 -46.38 -24.43 36.02
N ASP A 5 -46.57 -24.81 34.76
CA ASP A 5 -47.11 -26.01 34.12
C ASP A 5 -46.71 -25.87 32.64
N ILE A 6 -46.22 -26.95 32.05
CA ILE A 6 -45.59 -27.04 30.72
C ILE A 6 -46.65 -27.16 29.60
N GLU A 7 -47.92 -26.94 29.91
CA GLU A 7 -49.03 -27.08 28.96
C GLU A 7 -49.42 -25.80 28.21
N ALA A 8 -48.78 -24.66 28.49
CA ALA A 8 -49.02 -23.41 27.74
C ALA A 8 -48.19 -23.28 26.44
N GLN A 9 -47.18 -24.12 26.25
CA GLN A 9 -46.27 -24.01 25.09
C GLN A 9 -46.53 -25.05 23.98
N LYS A 10 -47.39 -26.04 24.25
CA LYS A 10 -47.84 -27.05 23.27
C LYS A 10 -49.11 -26.68 22.50
N ALA A 11 -49.65 -25.48 22.70
CA ALA A 11 -50.85 -25.00 22.01
C ALA A 11 -50.58 -24.02 20.86
N LEU A 12 -49.31 -23.69 20.57
CA LEU A 12 -48.93 -22.81 19.45
C LEU A 12 -48.48 -23.58 18.19
N GLU A 13 -48.28 -24.90 18.28
CA GLU A 13 -47.79 -25.76 17.18
C GLU A 13 -48.90 -26.43 16.35
N ALA A 14 -50.17 -26.01 16.48
CA ALA A 14 -51.31 -26.74 15.89
C ALA A 14 -52.26 -25.91 15.00
N ALA A 15 -51.83 -24.78 14.42
CA ALA A 15 -52.67 -24.06 13.45
C ALA A 15 -51.86 -23.28 12.41
N GLY A 16 -51.84 -23.80 11.17
CA GLY A 16 -51.54 -23.01 9.97
C GLY A 16 -50.54 -23.68 9.03
N GLY A 17 -51.03 -24.54 8.14
CA GLY A 17 -50.25 -25.06 7.02
C GLY A 17 -50.35 -24.18 5.77
N ASP A 18 -49.42 -24.39 4.84
CA ASP A 18 -49.68 -24.41 3.40
C ASP A 18 -48.57 -25.24 2.71
N PRO A 19 -48.87 -26.07 1.69
CA PRO A 19 -47.91 -26.93 1.00
C PRO A 19 -47.67 -26.47 -0.44
N ASP A 20 -46.60 -25.72 -0.71
CA ASP A 20 -46.06 -25.62 -2.08
C ASP A 20 -44.70 -24.90 -2.11
N ALA A 21 -43.92 -25.27 -3.13
CA ALA A 21 -42.75 -24.58 -3.69
C ALA A 21 -41.39 -24.69 -2.99
N GLY A 22 -40.44 -25.23 -3.74
CA GLY A 22 -39.02 -24.85 -3.66
C GLY A 22 -38.10 -25.94 -3.14
N GLU A 23 -37.66 -26.84 -4.04
CA GLU A 23 -36.32 -27.43 -3.90
C GLU A 23 -35.32 -26.29 -4.10
N ASP A 24 -35.06 -25.51 -3.05
CA ASP A 24 -33.91 -24.64 -2.98
C ASP A 24 -32.73 -25.53 -2.56
N GLU A 25 -31.99 -25.98 -3.57
CA GLU A 25 -30.60 -26.39 -3.40
C GLU A 25 -29.87 -25.19 -2.79
N GLU A 26 -29.76 -25.18 -1.46
CA GLU A 26 -28.78 -24.36 -0.76
C GLU A 26 -27.41 -24.84 -1.23
N ASP A 27 -26.90 -24.18 -2.28
CA ASP A 27 -25.49 -24.11 -2.62
C ASP A 27 -24.76 -23.58 -1.38
N GLU A 28 -24.49 -24.49 -0.44
CA GLU A 28 -23.62 -24.29 0.70
C GLU A 28 -22.26 -23.83 0.15
N ASP A 29 -22.04 -22.53 0.33
CA ASP A 29 -20.76 -21.93 0.64
C ASP A 29 -19.57 -22.72 0.13
N GLY A 30 -19.12 -22.33 -1.07
CA GLY A 30 -17.72 -22.44 -1.45
C GLY A 30 -16.84 -21.63 -0.51
N MET A 31 -16.77 -22.00 0.77
CA MET A 31 -15.61 -21.76 1.61
C MET A 31 -14.48 -22.53 0.96
N VAL A 32 -13.76 -21.85 0.07
CA VAL A 32 -12.43 -22.27 -0.34
C VAL A 32 -11.64 -22.34 0.95
N ALA A 33 -11.44 -23.55 1.48
CA ALA A 33 -10.53 -23.80 2.58
C ALA A 33 -9.18 -23.24 2.12
N VAL A 34 -8.82 -22.07 2.64
CA VAL A 34 -7.44 -21.59 2.53
C VAL A 34 -6.63 -22.68 3.20
N ASP A 35 -5.76 -23.31 2.42
CA ASP A 35 -5.05 -24.52 2.84
C ASP A 35 -4.27 -24.19 4.12
N ASP A 36 -4.62 -24.83 5.24
CA ASP A 36 -4.04 -24.56 6.57
C ASP A 36 -2.49 -24.61 6.53
N GLU A 37 -1.94 -25.33 5.55
CA GLU A 37 -0.52 -25.45 5.25
C GLU A 37 0.11 -24.15 4.74
N GLU A 38 -0.56 -23.39 3.87
CA GLU A 38 -0.05 -22.12 3.32
C GLU A 38 0.01 -21.04 4.40
N GLU A 39 -1.03 -20.95 5.23
CA GLU A 39 -1.02 -20.02 6.36
C GLU A 39 0.06 -20.39 7.38
N GLU A 40 0.27 -21.68 7.63
CA GLU A 40 1.33 -22.15 8.52
C GLU A 40 2.73 -21.85 7.97
N ALA A 41 2.92 -21.94 6.65
CA ALA A 41 4.15 -21.54 6.00
C ALA A 41 4.40 -20.02 6.14
N ASP A 42 3.39 -19.18 5.90
CA ASP A 42 3.50 -17.72 6.07
C ASP A 42 3.80 -17.35 7.53
N ARG A 43 3.16 -18.02 8.50
CA ARG A 43 3.45 -17.85 9.94
C ARG A 43 4.90 -18.17 10.29
N LYS A 44 5.46 -19.26 9.74
CA LYS A 44 6.87 -19.63 9.97
C LYS A 44 7.81 -18.57 9.40
N ILE A 45 7.52 -18.05 8.22
CA ILE A 45 8.30 -16.97 7.60
C ILE A 45 8.22 -15.70 8.46
N ALA A 46 7.03 -15.33 8.94
CA ALA A 46 6.86 -14.17 9.82
C ALA A 46 7.69 -14.30 11.11
N VAL A 47 7.72 -15.48 11.72
CA VAL A 47 8.53 -15.78 12.92
C VAL A 47 10.02 -15.67 12.63
N GLU A 48 10.47 -16.14 11.47
CA GLU A 48 11.87 -16.03 11.03
C GLU A 48 12.28 -14.56 10.85
N VAL A 49 11.46 -13.76 10.16
CA VAL A 49 11.72 -12.33 9.98
C VAL A 49 11.69 -11.58 11.32
N LEU A 50 10.77 -11.93 12.21
CA LEU A 50 10.75 -11.36 13.56
C LEU A 50 12.04 -11.70 14.34
N ALA A 51 12.57 -12.91 14.18
CA ALA A 51 13.84 -13.28 14.79
C ALA A 51 15.01 -12.48 14.21
N ALA A 52 15.02 -12.20 12.91
CA ALA A 52 15.98 -11.29 12.29
C ALA A 52 15.81 -9.84 12.78
N ALA A 53 14.58 -9.33 12.84
CA ALA A 53 14.28 -7.98 13.32
C ALA A 53 14.73 -7.74 14.76
N LYS A 54 14.62 -8.76 15.63
CA LYS A 54 15.14 -8.72 17.00
C LYS A 54 16.68 -8.62 17.08
N LYS A 55 17.40 -9.10 16.07
CA LYS A 55 18.87 -8.93 15.96
C LYS A 55 19.23 -7.56 15.41
N GLY A 56 18.43 -7.05 14.47
CA GLY A 56 18.50 -5.67 14.00
C GLY A 56 18.22 -5.52 12.50
N MET A 57 18.27 -4.27 12.03
CA MET A 57 18.00 -3.94 10.63
C MET A 57 18.88 -4.69 9.64
N ARG A 58 20.18 -4.84 9.93
CA ARG A 58 21.12 -5.54 9.05
C ARG A 58 20.68 -6.98 8.80
N ASP A 59 20.28 -7.69 9.84
CA ASP A 59 19.81 -9.08 9.73
C ASP A 59 18.54 -9.19 8.89
N VAL A 60 17.61 -8.22 8.99
CA VAL A 60 16.40 -8.17 8.14
C VAL A 60 16.78 -8.00 6.67
N VAL A 61 17.67 -7.06 6.36
CA VAL A 61 18.10 -6.80 4.98
C VAL A 61 18.89 -7.98 4.40
N LEU A 62 19.76 -8.61 5.19
CA LEU A 62 20.48 -9.80 4.76
C LEU A 62 19.53 -10.98 4.53
N LEU A 63 18.52 -11.16 5.39
CA LEU A 63 17.51 -12.20 5.22
C LEU A 63 16.70 -11.98 3.94
N MET A 64 16.24 -10.75 3.70
CA MET A 64 15.53 -10.35 2.47
C MET A 64 16.32 -10.75 1.20
N ALA A 65 17.65 -10.60 1.23
CA ALA A 65 18.52 -10.94 0.10
C ALA A 65 18.65 -12.46 -0.16
N THR A 66 18.34 -13.32 0.82
CA THR A 66 18.53 -14.78 0.68
C THR A 66 17.48 -15.44 -0.22
N ARG A 67 16.25 -14.92 -0.23
CA ARG A 67 15.13 -15.47 -0.99
C ARG A 67 14.38 -14.34 -1.71
N PRO A 68 14.96 -13.78 -2.79
CA PRO A 68 14.36 -12.66 -3.51
C PRO A 68 13.06 -13.03 -4.25
N GLU A 69 12.80 -14.32 -4.46
CA GLU A 69 11.60 -14.86 -5.13
C GLU A 69 10.46 -15.20 -4.15
N ASP A 70 10.69 -15.14 -2.84
CA ASP A 70 9.73 -15.56 -1.81
C ASP A 70 8.85 -14.38 -1.39
N GLU A 71 7.62 -14.35 -1.92
CA GLU A 71 6.65 -13.26 -1.71
C GLU A 71 6.39 -12.95 -0.24
N SER A 72 6.13 -13.99 0.55
CA SER A 72 5.88 -13.89 1.99
C SER A 72 7.09 -13.32 2.71
N LEU A 73 8.29 -13.81 2.39
CA LEU A 73 9.51 -13.28 3.00
C LEU A 73 9.70 -11.80 2.67
N GLN A 74 9.54 -11.43 1.40
CA GLN A 74 9.71 -10.04 0.97
C GLN A 74 8.67 -9.13 1.64
N PHE A 75 7.41 -9.56 1.73
CA PHE A 75 6.36 -8.83 2.46
C PHE A 75 6.78 -8.54 3.91
N TRP A 76 7.18 -9.57 4.66
CA TRP A 76 7.54 -9.43 6.07
C TRP A 76 8.84 -8.63 6.26
N CYS A 77 9.84 -8.83 5.41
CA CYS A 77 11.09 -8.06 5.45
C CYS A 77 10.85 -6.57 5.17
N LEU A 78 10.04 -6.22 4.16
CA LEU A 78 9.69 -4.84 3.86
C LEU A 78 8.91 -4.18 5.00
N ASP A 79 7.97 -4.91 5.61
CA ASP A 79 7.24 -4.44 6.79
C ASP A 79 8.17 -4.21 8.00
N ALA A 80 9.12 -5.12 8.23
CA ALA A 80 10.13 -4.98 9.26
C ALA A 80 11.07 -3.79 9.00
N ILE A 81 11.49 -3.57 7.75
CA ILE A 81 12.30 -2.40 7.38
C ILE A 81 11.54 -1.10 7.65
N ALA A 82 10.27 -1.01 7.22
CA ALA A 82 9.45 0.16 7.48
C ALA A 82 9.29 0.42 8.99
N SER A 83 9.02 -0.63 9.76
CA SER A 83 8.82 -0.54 11.21
C SER A 83 10.10 -0.16 11.96
N LEU A 84 11.23 -0.79 11.64
CA LEU A 84 12.51 -0.53 12.29
C LEU A 84 13.11 0.83 11.89
N GLY A 85 12.85 1.29 10.67
CA GLY A 85 13.33 2.59 10.17
C GLY A 85 12.51 3.78 10.64
N ALA A 86 11.25 3.56 11.06
CA ALA A 86 10.36 4.64 11.50
C ALA A 86 10.93 5.37 12.71
N GLY A 87 11.20 6.67 12.54
CA GLY A 87 11.77 7.52 13.60
C GLY A 87 13.22 7.16 14.01
N ASN A 88 13.91 6.28 13.27
CA ASN A 88 15.26 5.82 13.59
C ASN A 88 16.20 5.95 12.39
N GLU A 89 16.90 7.09 12.32
CA GLU A 89 17.90 7.39 11.27
C GLU A 89 19.04 6.36 11.25
N GLY A 90 19.50 5.90 12.42
CA GLY A 90 20.55 4.88 12.50
C GLY A 90 20.15 3.57 11.83
N ASN A 91 18.91 3.12 12.02
CA ASN A 91 18.40 1.94 11.34
C ASN A 91 18.26 2.18 9.83
N ARG A 92 17.79 3.35 9.38
CA ARG A 92 17.75 3.67 7.94
C ARG A 92 19.15 3.66 7.33
N GLY A 93 20.15 4.19 8.02
CA GLY A 93 21.55 4.12 7.59
C GLY A 93 22.12 2.71 7.54
N VAL A 94 21.78 1.85 8.52
CA VAL A 94 22.14 0.42 8.47
C VAL A 94 21.49 -0.29 7.28
N ALA A 95 20.24 0.03 6.98
CA ALA A 95 19.55 -0.53 5.81
C ALA A 95 20.25 -0.12 4.51
N ALA A 96 20.50 1.18 4.33
CA ALA A 96 21.20 1.72 3.16
C ALA A 96 22.59 1.08 3.00
N ALA A 97 23.40 1.06 4.06
CA ALA A 97 24.74 0.46 4.04
C ALA A 97 24.73 -1.06 3.78
N SER A 98 23.59 -1.73 3.94
CA SER A 98 23.42 -3.17 3.71
C SER A 98 22.72 -3.49 2.39
N LYS A 99 22.64 -2.53 1.46
CA LYS A 99 21.92 -2.64 0.16
C LYS A 99 20.40 -2.74 0.27
N GLY A 100 19.82 -2.22 1.35
CA GLY A 100 18.38 -2.26 1.59
C GLY A 100 17.59 -1.49 0.54
N ILE A 101 18.13 -0.39 0.02
CA ILE A 101 17.47 0.45 -1.00
C ILE A 101 17.29 -0.34 -2.30
N GLU A 102 18.36 -0.98 -2.76
CA GLU A 102 18.35 -1.79 -3.98
C GLU A 102 17.46 -3.01 -3.83
N LEU A 103 17.40 -3.62 -2.64
CA LEU A 103 16.50 -4.73 -2.36
C LEU A 103 15.03 -4.30 -2.32
N ILE A 104 14.71 -3.13 -1.75
CA ILE A 104 13.35 -2.56 -1.81
C ILE A 104 12.93 -2.33 -3.27
N ALA A 105 13.79 -1.71 -4.08
CA ALA A 105 13.52 -1.49 -5.49
C ALA A 105 13.34 -2.81 -6.26
N ALA A 106 14.21 -3.80 -6.01
CA ALA A 106 14.12 -5.11 -6.63
C ALA A 106 12.83 -5.83 -6.27
N ALA A 107 12.40 -5.78 -5.01
CA ALA A 107 11.13 -6.37 -4.56
C ALA A 107 9.93 -5.65 -5.20
N LEU A 108 9.94 -4.32 -5.22
CA LEU A 108 8.86 -3.52 -5.84
C LEU A 108 8.72 -3.84 -7.34
N LYS A 109 9.85 -3.97 -8.05
CA LYS A 109 9.87 -4.34 -9.47
C LYS A 109 9.39 -5.77 -9.72
N ARG A 110 9.85 -6.72 -8.90
CA ARG A 110 9.53 -8.15 -9.06
C ARG A 110 8.08 -8.45 -8.79
N PHE A 111 7.54 -7.87 -7.73
CA PHE A 111 6.22 -8.19 -7.21
C PHE A 111 5.21 -7.10 -7.54
N ILE A 112 5.39 -6.35 -8.63
CA ILE A 112 4.58 -5.19 -8.99
C ILE A 112 3.07 -5.49 -9.08
N GLU A 113 2.70 -6.74 -9.38
CA GLU A 113 1.32 -7.23 -9.43
C GLU A 113 0.81 -7.75 -8.08
N ASN A 114 1.70 -8.09 -7.13
CA ASN A 114 1.32 -8.53 -5.79
C ASN A 114 1.05 -7.32 -4.88
N LYS A 115 -0.24 -7.07 -4.66
CA LYS A 115 -0.74 -5.95 -3.86
C LYS A 115 -0.14 -5.88 -2.46
N ARG A 116 0.02 -7.03 -1.78
CA ARG A 116 0.52 -7.08 -0.40
C ARG A 116 1.97 -6.61 -0.34
N VAL A 117 2.82 -7.17 -1.20
CA VAL A 117 4.26 -6.85 -1.23
C VAL A 117 4.47 -5.39 -1.63
N VAL A 118 3.79 -4.92 -2.67
CA VAL A 118 3.92 -3.55 -3.19
C VAL A 118 3.52 -2.51 -2.14
N VAL A 119 2.41 -2.71 -1.41
CA VAL A 119 2.01 -1.79 -0.34
C VAL A 119 3.11 -1.68 0.72
N LYS A 120 3.71 -2.81 1.14
CA LYS A 120 4.82 -2.80 2.11
C LYS A 120 6.10 -2.20 1.54
N ALA A 121 6.40 -2.42 0.26
CA ALA A 121 7.50 -1.74 -0.41
C ALA A 121 7.29 -0.21 -0.40
N CYS A 122 6.08 0.27 -0.68
CA CYS A 122 5.76 1.70 -0.63
C CYS A 122 5.94 2.28 0.79
N TRP A 123 5.55 1.52 1.83
CA TRP A 123 5.84 1.90 3.22
C TRP A 123 7.34 2.00 3.48
N ALA A 124 8.13 1.00 3.07
CA ALA A 124 9.57 1.02 3.23
C ALA A 124 10.21 2.22 2.49
N VAL A 125 9.80 2.50 1.25
CA VAL A 125 10.25 3.69 0.48
C VAL A 125 9.87 4.99 1.21
N SER A 126 8.64 5.10 1.71
CA SER A 126 8.15 6.28 2.45
C SER A 126 8.99 6.56 3.71
N ILE A 127 9.45 5.51 4.39
CA ILE A 127 10.32 5.63 5.57
C ILE A 127 11.76 5.94 5.17
N MET A 128 12.32 5.23 4.19
CA MET A 128 13.71 5.39 3.76
C MET A 128 13.97 6.76 3.12
N SER A 129 12.98 7.32 2.42
CA SER A 129 13.06 8.65 1.78
C SER A 129 13.29 9.81 2.75
N ALA A 130 13.12 9.61 4.06
CA ALA A 130 13.44 10.63 5.05
C ALA A 130 14.90 11.10 4.99
N ASP A 131 15.85 10.18 4.71
CA ASP A 131 17.28 10.52 4.56
C ASP A 131 17.87 10.10 3.21
N TYR A 132 17.22 9.18 2.48
CA TYR A 132 17.77 8.53 1.30
C TYR A 132 16.92 8.72 0.04
N ALA A 133 16.22 9.86 -0.09
CA ALA A 133 15.37 10.12 -1.25
C ALA A 133 16.14 10.07 -2.59
N ALA A 134 17.35 10.65 -2.65
CA ALA A 134 18.17 10.64 -3.85
C ALA A 134 18.58 9.21 -4.26
N ASP A 135 19.07 8.41 -3.30
CA ASP A 135 19.47 7.02 -3.54
C ASP A 135 18.30 6.13 -3.97
N LEU A 136 17.11 6.32 -3.39
CA LEU A 136 15.89 5.65 -3.84
C LEU A 136 15.52 6.03 -5.28
N GLY A 137 15.71 7.30 -5.63
CA GLY A 137 15.56 7.78 -6.99
C GLY A 137 16.53 7.13 -7.97
N ASP A 138 17.79 6.98 -7.57
CA ASP A 138 18.82 6.31 -8.37
C ASP A 138 18.59 4.79 -8.49
N ALA A 139 17.80 4.21 -7.58
CA ALA A 139 17.28 2.85 -7.65
C ALA A 139 15.91 2.74 -8.37
N ASP A 140 15.52 3.74 -9.17
CA ASP A 140 14.29 3.79 -9.97
C ASP A 140 12.98 3.69 -9.14
N CYS A 141 13.01 3.96 -7.84
CA CYS A 141 11.82 3.82 -6.98
C CYS A 141 10.72 4.82 -7.34
N VAL A 142 11.05 5.98 -7.94
CA VAL A 142 10.05 6.95 -8.38
C VAL A 142 9.17 6.35 -9.49
N GLU A 143 9.81 5.80 -10.52
CA GLU A 143 9.18 5.17 -11.68
C GLU A 143 8.39 3.93 -11.25
N LEU A 144 9.00 3.07 -10.43
CA LEU A 144 8.38 1.84 -9.94
C LEU A 144 7.14 2.11 -9.08
N LEU A 145 7.16 3.16 -8.23
CA LEU A 145 5.98 3.54 -7.43
C LEU A 145 4.83 4.05 -8.32
N VAL A 146 5.14 4.89 -9.31
CA VAL A 146 4.12 5.40 -10.22
C VAL A 146 3.52 4.27 -11.04
N GLN A 147 4.35 3.36 -11.54
CA GLN A 147 3.89 2.15 -12.23
C GLN A 147 2.99 1.31 -11.31
N ALA A 148 3.41 1.01 -10.09
CA ALA A 148 2.61 0.24 -9.13
C ALA A 148 1.22 0.85 -8.91
N MET A 149 1.16 2.18 -8.72
CA MET A 149 -0.09 2.91 -8.55
C MET A 149 -0.97 2.87 -9.82
N GLN A 150 -0.37 2.77 -11.01
CA GLN A 150 -1.08 2.66 -12.28
C GLN A 150 -1.64 1.26 -12.53
N GLU A 151 -0.89 0.21 -12.21
CA GLU A 151 -1.32 -1.19 -12.37
C GLU A 151 -2.45 -1.57 -11.41
N GLN A 152 -2.52 -0.93 -10.24
CA GLN A 152 -3.51 -1.23 -9.21
C GLN A 152 -4.31 0.02 -8.77
N PRO A 153 -5.07 0.65 -9.69
CA PRO A 153 -5.70 1.94 -9.45
C PRO A 153 -6.83 1.90 -8.42
N ALA A 154 -7.42 0.71 -8.20
CA ALA A 154 -8.50 0.49 -7.23
C ALA A 154 -8.00 0.13 -5.82
N ASN A 155 -6.69 -0.06 -5.62
CA ASN A 155 -6.13 -0.38 -4.31
C ASN A 155 -5.92 0.90 -3.50
N TYR A 156 -6.89 1.24 -2.65
CA TYR A 156 -6.85 2.46 -1.82
C TYR A 156 -5.57 2.57 -1.00
N ASP A 157 -5.17 1.52 -0.29
CA ASP A 157 -3.98 1.53 0.58
C ASP A 157 -2.74 1.88 -0.22
N LEU A 158 -2.59 1.27 -1.41
CA LEU A 158 -1.49 1.57 -2.33
C LEU A 158 -1.54 3.03 -2.81
N GLN A 159 -2.71 3.54 -3.20
CA GLN A 159 -2.82 4.92 -3.65
C GLN A 159 -2.45 5.91 -2.53
N ALA A 160 -2.90 5.65 -1.29
CA ALA A 160 -2.63 6.49 -0.14
C ALA A 160 -1.15 6.47 0.26
N VAL A 161 -0.56 5.28 0.44
CA VAL A 161 0.86 5.17 0.82
C VAL A 161 1.78 5.56 -0.33
N GLY A 162 1.42 5.24 -1.58
CA GLY A 162 2.18 5.58 -2.78
C GLY A 162 2.24 7.09 -2.99
N THR A 163 1.11 7.79 -2.84
CA THR A 163 1.07 9.27 -2.87
C THR A 163 1.99 9.86 -1.81
N ARG A 164 1.97 9.33 -0.58
CA ARG A 164 2.87 9.77 0.49
C ARG A 164 4.34 9.50 0.16
N ALA A 165 4.67 8.29 -0.29
CA ALA A 165 6.04 7.90 -0.62
C ALA A 165 6.59 8.78 -1.75
N LEU A 166 5.80 9.01 -2.80
CA LEU A 166 6.17 9.87 -3.91
C LEU A 166 6.37 11.33 -3.45
N ALA A 167 5.52 11.86 -2.57
CA ALA A 167 5.68 13.20 -2.01
C ALA A 167 6.98 13.37 -1.21
N ASN A 168 7.44 12.30 -0.54
CA ASN A 168 8.72 12.29 0.15
C ASN A 168 9.92 12.15 -0.80
N LEU A 169 9.77 11.44 -1.93
CA LEU A 169 10.84 11.28 -2.90
C LEU A 169 11.12 12.55 -3.71
N VAL A 170 10.10 13.32 -4.05
CA VAL A 170 10.24 14.52 -4.91
C VAL A 170 10.65 15.78 -4.14
N VAL A 171 11.50 15.62 -3.12
CA VAL A 171 12.08 16.74 -2.36
C VAL A 171 13.24 17.41 -3.09
N ASP A 172 13.87 16.71 -4.03
CA ASP A 172 14.92 17.22 -4.91
C ASP A 172 14.47 17.27 -6.38
N GLU A 173 15.17 18.07 -7.19
CA GLU A 173 14.82 18.31 -8.59
C GLU A 173 15.08 17.09 -9.49
N ALA A 174 15.99 16.18 -9.14
CA ALA A 174 16.23 14.98 -9.94
C ALA A 174 15.03 14.04 -9.86
N ASN A 175 14.56 13.76 -8.65
CA ASN A 175 13.37 12.94 -8.44
C ASN A 175 12.09 13.61 -8.91
N LEU A 176 11.99 14.95 -8.78
CA LEU A 176 10.85 15.68 -9.33
C LEU A 176 10.77 15.54 -10.86
N ARG A 177 11.93 15.62 -11.56
CA ARG A 177 11.98 15.39 -13.01
C ARG A 177 11.62 13.95 -13.39
N ARG A 178 12.12 12.95 -12.65
CA ARG A 178 11.74 11.53 -12.81
C ARG A 178 10.23 11.36 -12.70
N ALA A 179 9.63 11.88 -11.63
CA ALA A 179 8.19 11.80 -11.37
C ALA A 179 7.36 12.47 -12.49
N ARG A 180 7.79 13.64 -12.98
CA ARG A 180 7.15 14.29 -14.12
C ARG A 180 7.26 13.44 -15.39
N ALA A 181 8.43 12.86 -15.66
CA ALA A 181 8.67 12.07 -16.86
C ALA A 181 7.85 10.78 -16.91
N CYS A 182 7.60 10.12 -15.77
CA CYS A 182 6.78 8.91 -15.68
C CYS A 182 5.27 9.17 -15.51
N GLY A 183 4.82 10.43 -15.62
CA GLY A 183 3.39 10.76 -15.60
C GLY A 183 2.75 10.77 -14.21
N ALA A 184 3.54 11.01 -13.15
CA ALA A 184 3.05 11.04 -11.78
C ALA A 184 1.88 12.02 -11.56
N ALA A 185 1.88 13.18 -12.23
CA ALA A 185 0.82 14.18 -12.08
C ALA A 185 -0.56 13.62 -12.46
N GLY A 186 -0.66 12.90 -13.58
CA GLY A 186 -1.91 12.28 -14.00
C GLY A 186 -2.34 11.17 -13.04
N ARG A 187 -1.39 10.40 -12.51
CA ARG A 187 -1.67 9.37 -11.51
C ARG A 187 -2.21 9.96 -10.21
N VAL A 188 -1.60 11.03 -9.70
CA VAL A 188 -2.04 11.72 -8.47
C VAL A 188 -3.39 12.40 -8.67
N GLN A 189 -3.64 13.00 -9.85
CA GLN A 189 -4.97 13.54 -10.17
C GLN A 189 -6.05 12.46 -10.12
N PHE A 190 -5.79 11.27 -10.69
CA PHE A 190 -6.73 10.15 -10.59
C PHE A 190 -7.00 9.78 -9.13
N VAL A 191 -5.99 9.81 -8.25
CA VAL A 191 -6.18 9.51 -6.82
C VAL A 191 -7.16 10.50 -6.17
N ILE A 192 -7.06 11.79 -6.50
CA ILE A 192 -8.00 12.82 -6.03
C ILE A 192 -9.41 12.51 -6.53
N ASP A 193 -9.55 12.26 -7.84
CA ASP A 193 -10.86 12.04 -8.47
C ASP A 193 -11.55 10.76 -7.97
N ALA A 194 -10.78 9.72 -7.68
CA ALA A 194 -11.29 8.43 -7.21
C ALA A 194 -11.64 8.41 -5.71
N ASN A 195 -11.20 9.40 -4.92
CA ASN A 195 -11.38 9.44 -3.47
C ASN A 195 -11.92 10.80 -2.99
N PRO A 196 -13.08 11.27 -3.51
CA PRO A 196 -13.57 12.63 -3.28
C PRO A 196 -13.92 12.93 -1.81
N ASP A 197 -14.16 11.90 -1.00
CA ASP A 197 -14.54 12.04 0.41
C ASP A 197 -13.36 11.93 1.38
N ASP A 198 -12.17 11.57 0.91
CA ASP A 198 -10.96 11.50 1.75
C ASP A 198 -10.20 12.83 1.73
N GLY A 199 -10.65 13.76 2.56
CA GLY A 199 -10.06 15.09 2.65
C GLY A 199 -8.56 15.08 3.00
N GLN A 200 -8.07 14.09 3.75
CA GLN A 200 -6.64 14.03 4.08
C GLN A 200 -5.81 13.54 2.90
N LEU A 201 -6.28 12.52 2.17
CA LEU A 201 -5.61 12.05 0.97
C LEU A 201 -5.63 13.14 -0.11
N ILE A 202 -6.77 13.78 -0.35
CA ILE A 202 -6.90 14.90 -1.29
C ILE A 202 -5.91 16.01 -0.96
N PHE A 203 -5.83 16.42 0.32
CA PHE A 203 -4.90 17.49 0.72
C PHE A 203 -3.45 17.14 0.40
N ARG A 204 -3.01 15.91 0.72
CA ARG A 204 -1.64 15.46 0.42
C ARG A 204 -1.39 15.32 -1.08
N ALA A 205 -2.36 14.75 -1.81
CA ALA A 205 -2.30 14.57 -3.24
C ALA A 205 -2.24 15.92 -3.97
N GLN A 206 -3.02 16.92 -3.53
CA GLN A 206 -3.01 18.26 -4.11
C GLN A 206 -1.66 18.95 -3.90
N GLN A 207 -1.08 18.87 -2.69
CA GLN A 207 0.25 19.41 -2.43
C GLN A 207 1.32 18.77 -3.32
N LEU A 208 1.21 17.46 -3.55
CA LEU A 208 2.10 16.76 -4.48
C LEU A 208 1.87 17.21 -5.93
N LEU A 209 0.61 17.35 -6.34
CA LEU A 209 0.27 17.80 -7.70
C LEU A 209 0.79 19.21 -7.98
N ASP A 210 0.70 20.12 -7.01
CA ASP A 210 1.24 21.48 -7.13
C ASP A 210 2.76 21.48 -7.33
N LYS A 211 3.50 20.54 -6.71
CA LYS A 211 4.93 20.34 -6.96
C LYS A 211 5.19 19.77 -8.36
N LEU A 212 4.39 18.79 -8.76
CA LEU A 212 4.54 18.09 -10.04
C LEU A 212 4.16 18.97 -11.24
N ALA A 213 3.31 19.97 -11.05
CA ALA A 213 2.97 20.94 -12.08
C ALA A 213 4.24 21.54 -12.70
N PRO A 214 4.29 21.72 -14.03
CA PRO A 214 5.41 22.38 -14.68
C PRO A 214 5.62 23.75 -14.02
N SER A 215 6.84 24.02 -13.56
CA SER A 215 7.22 25.35 -13.10
C SER A 215 7.25 26.31 -14.30
N GLY A 216 6.08 26.85 -14.67
CA GLY A 216 5.94 27.74 -15.82
C GLY A 216 4.56 28.37 -15.94
N GLY A 217 4.37 29.52 -15.28
CA GLY A 217 3.14 30.31 -15.41
C GLY A 217 3.09 31.68 -14.72
N ALA A 218 4.14 32.15 -14.07
CA ALA A 218 4.24 33.56 -13.65
C ALA A 218 4.82 34.40 -14.80
N GLY A 219 3.99 34.75 -15.77
CA GLY A 219 4.41 35.62 -16.89
C GLY A 219 3.45 35.73 -18.07
N GLY A 220 2.17 35.40 -17.91
CA GLY A 220 1.25 35.41 -19.05
C GLY A 220 -0.21 35.32 -18.68
N SER A 221 -0.66 36.09 -17.68
CA SER A 221 -2.08 36.41 -17.60
C SER A 221 -2.26 37.92 -17.48
N ARG A 222 -2.83 38.47 -18.56
CA ARG A 222 -3.96 39.39 -18.49
C ARG A 222 -3.65 40.77 -17.91
N LEU A 223 -3.55 41.76 -18.80
CA LEU A 223 -4.36 43.00 -18.81
C LEU A 223 -3.68 44.03 -19.73
N GLU A 224 -3.98 43.99 -21.03
CA GLU A 224 -4.21 45.26 -21.73
C GLU A 224 -5.58 45.19 -22.40
N HIS A 225 -6.54 45.70 -21.65
CA HIS A 225 -7.74 46.30 -22.20
C HIS A 225 -7.34 47.33 -23.26
N PHE A 226 -7.94 47.17 -24.44
CA PHE A 226 -8.88 48.17 -24.95
C PHE A 226 -8.44 49.62 -24.78
N GLN A 227 -7.63 50.12 -25.72
CA GLN A 227 -7.73 51.52 -26.12
C GLN A 227 -7.98 51.61 -27.62
N SER A 228 -9.22 51.99 -27.92
CA SER A 228 -9.69 52.51 -29.20
C SER A 228 -8.87 53.73 -29.60
N ARG A 229 -8.39 53.75 -30.85
CA ARG A 229 -8.63 54.81 -31.84
C ARG A 229 -8.21 54.35 -33.23
#